data_AF-A0A448UT79-F1
#
_entry.id   AF-A0A448UT79-F1
#
_cell.length_a   1.000
_cell.length_b   1.000
_cell.length_c   1.000
_cell.angle_alpha   90.00
_cell.angle_beta   90.00
_cell.angle_gamma   90.00
#
_symmetry.space_group_name_H-M   'P 1'
#
loop_
_entity.id
_entity.type
_entity.pdbx_description
1 polymer ?
#
loop_
_entity_poly.entity_id
_entity_poly.type
_entity_poly.pdbx_seq_one_letter_code
_entity_poly.pdbx_strand_id
1 'polypeptide(L)'
;MPDESENSVSAPVCGVAQLGRPRVVAVVVTYNRQDLLPITLAGIAAGQVVPDAVVVVDNASTDGTAEYLKNLSYSLPLDIITLSQNMGGAGGFAVGIDRALARHNPDLVWVMDDDTEPTENTLHESVQAWESYSPDRSRRPALIASRVVWTNGEDHPMNTMRTMFGAGSGRHRRAQAVGVDLYAAPPLYLW
;
A
#
# COMPACT_ATOMS: atom_id res chain seq x y z
N MET A 1 56.49 -3.45 37.51
CA MET A 1 55.74 -3.36 36.26
C MET A 1 54.51 -4.25 36.42
N PRO A 2 53.33 -3.69 36.72
CA PRO A 2 52.11 -4.48 36.74
C PRO A 2 51.65 -4.77 35.31
N ASP A 3 51.17 -5.99 35.12
CA ASP A 3 50.56 -6.55 33.93
C ASP A 3 49.18 -5.90 33.73
N GLU A 4 49.01 -5.14 32.65
CA GLU A 4 47.76 -4.47 32.31
C GLU A 4 46.81 -5.43 31.60
N SER A 5 45.65 -5.59 32.24
CA SER A 5 44.44 -6.17 31.70
C SER A 5 44.00 -5.50 30.40
N GLU A 6 43.86 -6.27 29.32
CA GLU A 6 42.95 -5.95 28.22
C GLU A 6 41.84 -7.00 28.15
N ASN A 7 40.77 -6.73 28.87
CA ASN A 7 39.49 -7.42 28.73
C ASN A 7 38.78 -6.81 27.51
N SER A 8 39.05 -7.34 26.31
CA SER A 8 38.39 -6.89 25.08
C SER A 8 36.96 -7.45 25.02
N VAL A 9 36.00 -6.67 25.52
CA VAL A 9 34.58 -6.95 25.33
C VAL A 9 34.26 -6.68 23.86
N SER A 10 34.12 -7.76 23.08
CA SER A 10 33.58 -7.71 21.72
C SER A 10 32.17 -7.13 21.77
N ALA A 11 31.97 -5.94 21.19
CA ALA A 11 30.63 -5.44 20.92
C ALA A 11 29.86 -6.46 20.06
N PRO A 12 28.55 -6.67 20.30
CA PRO A 12 27.77 -7.56 19.45
C PRO A 12 27.73 -6.94 18.06
N VAL A 13 28.27 -7.67 17.08
CA VAL A 13 28.04 -7.37 15.67
C VAL A 13 26.53 -7.56 15.48
N CYS A 14 25.80 -6.45 15.45
CA CYS A 14 24.37 -6.45 15.16
C CYS A 14 24.21 -7.05 13.76
N GLY A 15 23.85 -8.33 13.72
CA GLY A 15 23.58 -9.02 12.48
C GLY A 15 22.54 -8.24 11.70
N VAL A 16 22.86 -7.88 10.46
CA VAL A 16 21.87 -7.36 9.54
C VAL A 16 20.91 -8.52 9.29
N ALA A 17 19.77 -8.53 9.99
CA ALA A 17 18.71 -9.46 9.67
C ALA A 17 18.40 -9.28 8.18
N GLN A 18 18.47 -10.36 7.41
CA GLN A 18 17.87 -10.39 6.07
C GLN A 18 16.39 -10.05 6.27
N LEU A 19 16.02 -8.81 5.98
CA LEU A 19 14.63 -8.39 6.01
C LEU A 19 13.89 -9.20 4.94
N GLY A 20 12.96 -10.05 5.37
CA GLY A 20 12.02 -10.70 4.46
C GLY A 20 11.20 -9.64 3.72
N ARG A 21 10.51 -10.06 2.64
CA ARG A 21 9.62 -9.17 1.88
C ARG A 21 8.66 -8.43 2.83
N PRO A 22 8.35 -7.14 2.61
CA PRO A 22 7.45 -6.40 3.48
C PRO A 22 6.07 -7.06 3.48
N ARG A 23 5.44 -7.09 4.64
CA ARG A 23 4.06 -7.55 4.76
C ARG A 23 3.12 -6.48 4.21
N VAL A 24 2.34 -6.82 3.19
CA VAL A 24 1.42 -5.90 2.53
C VAL A 24 -0.02 -6.29 2.81
N VAL A 25 -0.83 -5.34 3.24
CA VAL A 25 -2.28 -5.52 3.41
C VAL A 25 -3.01 -4.57 2.48
N ALA A 26 -3.84 -5.11 1.59
CA ALA A 26 -4.71 -4.29 0.76
C ALA A 26 -5.94 -3.84 1.57
N VAL A 27 -6.38 -2.61 1.36
CA VAL A 27 -7.63 -2.07 1.91
C VAL A 27 -8.47 -1.57 0.74
N VAL A 28 -9.63 -2.20 0.56
CA VAL A 28 -10.61 -1.86 -0.47
C VAL A 28 -11.91 -1.45 0.23
N VAL A 29 -12.45 -0.29 -0.12
CA VAL A 29 -13.74 0.20 0.40
C VAL A 29 -14.76 0.12 -0.72
N THR A 30 -15.94 -0.40 -0.43
CA THR A 30 -17.00 -0.56 -1.42
C THR A 30 -18.36 -0.10 -0.91
N TYR A 31 -19.18 0.47 -1.79
CA TYR A 31 -20.58 0.81 -1.51
C TYR A 31 -21.43 0.73 -2.77
N ASN A 32 -22.30 -0.27 -2.86
CA ASN A 32 -23.19 -0.48 -3.99
C ASN A 32 -22.46 -0.51 -5.35
N ARG A 33 -21.41 -1.32 -5.45
CA ARG A 33 -20.58 -1.51 -6.66
C ARG A 33 -20.37 -3.00 -6.99
N GLN A 34 -21.42 -3.82 -6.87
CA GLN A 34 -21.37 -5.25 -7.22
C GLN A 34 -20.81 -5.50 -8.63
N ASP A 35 -20.95 -4.58 -9.57
CA ASP A 35 -20.45 -4.72 -10.93
C ASP A 35 -18.93 -4.45 -11.08
N LEU A 36 -18.33 -3.65 -10.19
CA LEU A 36 -16.93 -3.20 -10.30
C LEU A 36 -16.00 -3.87 -9.29
N LEU A 37 -16.49 -4.08 -8.05
CA LEU A 37 -15.73 -4.78 -7.02
C LEU A 37 -15.17 -6.13 -7.51
N PRO A 38 -15.89 -6.94 -8.31
CA PRO A 38 -15.34 -8.19 -8.80
C PRO A 38 -14.14 -8.05 -9.73
N ILE A 39 -14.12 -6.99 -10.53
CA ILE A 39 -13.01 -6.67 -11.44
C ILE A 39 -11.79 -6.30 -10.59
N THR A 40 -11.97 -5.43 -9.60
CA THR A 40 -10.92 -4.99 -8.68
C THR A 40 -10.31 -6.17 -7.92
N LEU A 41 -11.13 -7.01 -7.28
CA LEU A 41 -10.64 -8.16 -6.53
C LEU A 41 -9.99 -9.22 -7.44
N ALA A 42 -10.50 -9.41 -8.66
CA ALA A 42 -9.88 -10.34 -9.62
C ALA A 42 -8.51 -9.83 -10.08
N GLY A 43 -8.36 -8.51 -10.30
CA GLY A 43 -7.07 -7.89 -10.61
C GLY A 43 -6.05 -8.08 -9.48
N ILE A 44 -6.46 -7.91 -8.22
CA ILE A 44 -5.60 -8.18 -7.05
C ILE A 44 -5.18 -9.66 -7.03
N ALA A 45 -6.11 -10.58 -7.28
CA ALA A 45 -5.84 -12.03 -7.27
C ALA A 45 -4.93 -12.48 -8.42
N ALA A 46 -4.96 -11.78 -9.56
CA ALA A 46 -4.12 -12.05 -10.73
C ALA A 46 -2.71 -11.47 -10.62
N GLY A 47 -2.39 -10.74 -9.55
CA GLY A 47 -1.07 -10.14 -9.33
C GLY A 47 0.07 -11.16 -9.28
N GLN A 48 1.23 -10.81 -9.83
CA GLN A 48 2.48 -11.56 -9.64
C GLN A 48 2.88 -11.64 -8.16
N VAL A 49 2.54 -10.59 -7.42
CA VAL A 49 2.59 -10.53 -5.96
C VAL A 49 1.18 -10.24 -5.47
N VAL A 50 0.68 -11.10 -4.58
CA VAL A 50 -0.64 -10.95 -3.94
C VAL A 50 -0.42 -10.44 -2.51
N PRO A 51 -1.27 -9.51 -1.99
CA PRO A 51 -1.20 -9.06 -0.61
C PRO A 51 -1.31 -10.21 0.40
N ASP A 52 -0.69 -10.04 1.57
CA ASP A 52 -0.77 -11.01 2.67
C ASP A 52 -2.17 -11.07 3.30
N ALA A 53 -2.94 -9.98 3.19
CA ALA A 53 -4.36 -9.92 3.48
C ALA A 53 -5.05 -8.85 2.62
N VAL A 54 -6.34 -9.00 2.37
CA VAL A 54 -7.19 -8.01 1.71
C VAL A 54 -8.34 -7.67 2.64
N VAL A 55 -8.29 -6.50 3.26
CA VAL A 55 -9.38 -5.95 4.06
C VAL A 55 -10.40 -5.33 3.12
N VAL A 56 -11.60 -5.90 3.07
CA VAL A 56 -12.73 -5.34 2.31
C VAL A 56 -13.71 -4.70 3.29
N VAL A 57 -13.91 -3.39 3.16
CA VAL A 57 -14.92 -2.64 3.92
C VAL A 57 -16.15 -2.46 3.05
N ASP A 58 -17.16 -3.29 3.27
CA ASP A 58 -18.49 -3.11 2.71
C ASP A 58 -19.23 -2.03 3.52
N ASN A 59 -19.36 -0.85 2.93
CA ASN A 59 -19.85 0.37 3.58
C ASN A 59 -21.39 0.43 3.60
N ALA A 60 -22.02 -0.67 4.00
CA ALA A 60 -23.47 -0.90 4.05
C ALA A 60 -24.15 -1.09 2.68
N SER A 61 -23.55 -1.89 1.78
CA SER A 61 -24.14 -2.16 0.46
C SER A 61 -25.43 -2.98 0.56
N THR A 62 -26.33 -2.77 -0.40
CA THR A 62 -27.64 -3.45 -0.51
C THR A 62 -27.84 -4.12 -1.87
N ASP A 63 -26.77 -4.25 -2.65
CA ASP A 63 -26.78 -4.65 -4.06
C ASP A 63 -26.26 -6.08 -4.28
N GLY A 64 -26.18 -6.93 -3.26
CA GLY A 64 -25.63 -8.28 -3.40
C GLY A 64 -24.11 -8.38 -3.24
N THR A 65 -23.40 -7.28 -2.97
CA THR A 65 -21.96 -7.28 -2.63
C THR A 65 -21.60 -8.32 -1.56
N ALA A 66 -22.40 -8.42 -0.50
CA ALA A 66 -22.17 -9.39 0.58
C ALA A 66 -22.32 -10.85 0.14
N GLU A 67 -23.16 -11.15 -0.85
CA GLU A 67 -23.31 -12.49 -1.42
C GLU A 67 -22.13 -12.82 -2.33
N TYR A 68 -21.74 -11.88 -3.18
CA TYR A 68 -20.56 -12.00 -4.03
C TYR A 68 -19.30 -12.31 -3.22
N LEU A 69 -19.06 -11.53 -2.16
CA LEU A 69 -17.90 -11.69 -1.27
C LEU A 69 -17.84 -13.05 -0.56
N LYS A 70 -18.99 -13.69 -0.31
CA LYS A 70 -19.07 -15.04 0.26
C LYS A 70 -18.78 -16.15 -0.75
N ASN A 71 -19.01 -15.86 -2.04
CA ASN A 71 -19.03 -16.85 -3.12
C ASN A 71 -17.95 -16.57 -4.18
N LEU A 72 -16.75 -16.15 -3.75
CA LEU A 72 -15.64 -15.89 -4.66
C LEU A 72 -15.20 -17.16 -5.40
N SER A 73 -14.95 -17.04 -6.70
CA SER A 73 -14.50 -18.13 -7.56
C SER A 73 -12.98 -18.36 -7.54
N TYR A 74 -12.23 -17.51 -6.83
CA TYR A 74 -10.78 -17.55 -6.70
C TYR A 74 -10.36 -17.34 -5.24
N SER A 75 -9.11 -17.69 -4.92
CA SER A 75 -8.57 -17.58 -3.56
C SER A 75 -7.96 -16.21 -3.32
N LEU A 76 -8.43 -15.52 -2.30
CA LEU A 76 -7.80 -14.33 -1.72
C LEU A 76 -7.87 -14.41 -0.19
N PRO A 77 -6.84 -13.93 0.53
CA PRO A 77 -6.85 -13.86 1.99
C PRO A 77 -7.74 -12.70 2.48
N LEU A 78 -9.06 -12.84 2.33
CA LEU A 78 -10.02 -11.79 2.68
C LEU A 78 -10.24 -11.64 4.19
N ASP A 79 -10.31 -10.39 4.63
CA ASP A 79 -10.84 -9.97 5.93
C ASP A 79 -11.96 -8.94 5.70
N ILE A 80 -13.22 -9.37 5.90
CA ILE A 80 -14.38 -8.60 5.47
C ILE A 80 -15.03 -7.91 6.67
N ILE A 81 -15.34 -6.62 6.50
CA ILE A 81 -16.10 -5.84 7.48
C ILE A 81 -17.28 -5.20 6.76
N THR A 82 -18.49 -5.50 7.24
CA THR A 82 -19.71 -4.82 6.78
C THR A 82 -20.12 -3.78 7.83
N LEU A 83 -20.20 -2.53 7.42
CA LEU A 83 -20.68 -1.43 8.26
C LEU A 83 -22.21 -1.39 8.27
N SER A 84 -22.79 -0.90 9.37
CA SER A 84 -24.25 -0.80 9.52
C SER A 84 -24.85 0.39 8.76
N GLN A 85 -24.03 1.36 8.37
CA GLN A 85 -24.41 2.54 7.59
C GLN A 85 -23.22 3.02 6.75
N ASN A 86 -23.50 3.71 5.66
CA ASN A 86 -22.47 4.31 4.84
C ASN A 86 -21.81 5.50 5.57
N MET A 87 -20.51 5.38 5.86
CA MET A 87 -19.70 6.39 6.55
C MET A 87 -18.92 7.32 5.61
N GLY A 88 -19.21 7.28 4.31
CA GLY A 88 -18.42 7.89 3.25
C GLY A 88 -17.10 7.15 2.99
N GLY A 89 -16.42 7.49 1.89
CA GLY A 89 -15.16 6.84 1.49
C GLY A 89 -14.06 6.97 2.53
N ALA A 90 -13.85 8.19 3.06
CA ALA A 90 -12.86 8.42 4.11
C ALA A 90 -13.14 7.65 5.41
N GLY A 91 -14.43 7.54 5.80
CA GLY A 91 -14.84 6.74 6.95
C GLY A 91 -14.58 5.24 6.75
N GLY A 92 -14.91 4.73 5.55
CA GLY A 92 -14.61 3.35 5.17
C GLY A 92 -13.11 3.06 5.19
N PHE A 93 -12.28 3.95 4.63
CA PHE A 93 -10.83 3.78 4.62
C PHE A 93 -10.23 3.85 6.03
N ALA A 94 -10.73 4.75 6.88
CA ALA A 94 -10.29 4.83 8.27
C ALA A 94 -10.53 3.50 9.01
N VAL A 95 -11.73 2.91 8.86
CA VAL A 95 -12.05 1.59 9.44
C VAL A 95 -11.17 0.48 8.84
N GLY A 96 -10.98 0.50 7.53
CA GLY A 96 -10.19 -0.52 6.83
C GLY A 96 -8.71 -0.50 7.23
N ILE A 97 -8.12 0.69 7.34
CA ILE A 97 -6.72 0.86 7.78
C ILE A 97 -6.58 0.47 9.26
N ASP A 98 -7.51 0.87 10.13
CA ASP A 98 -7.49 0.45 11.53
C ASP A 98 -7.54 -1.09 11.66
N ARG A 99 -8.44 -1.75 10.90
CA ARG A 99 -8.51 -3.22 10.84
C ARG A 99 -7.21 -3.84 10.36
N ALA A 100 -6.62 -3.30 9.29
CA ALA A 100 -5.35 -3.77 8.73
C ALA A 100 -4.26 -3.75 9.80
N LEU A 101 -4.10 -2.61 10.50
CA LEU A 101 -3.12 -2.43 11.56
C LEU A 101 -3.38 -3.37 12.75
N ALA A 102 -4.63 -3.45 13.21
CA ALA A 102 -5.00 -4.19 14.41
C ALA A 102 -4.88 -5.73 14.26
N ARG A 103 -5.11 -6.27 13.06
CA ARG A 103 -5.15 -7.73 12.84
C ARG A 103 -3.99 -8.29 12.04
N HIS A 104 -3.38 -7.51 11.17
CA HIS A 104 -2.48 -8.04 10.16
C HIS A 104 -1.04 -7.55 10.29
N ASN A 105 -0.74 -6.62 11.21
CA ASN A 105 0.60 -6.08 11.45
C ASN A 105 1.40 -5.77 10.15
N PRO A 106 0.83 -4.96 9.23
CA PRO A 106 1.45 -4.67 7.94
C PRO A 106 2.71 -3.81 8.07
N ASP A 107 3.66 -4.04 7.18
CA ASP A 107 4.73 -3.08 6.90
C ASP A 107 4.25 -1.97 5.96
N LEU A 108 3.32 -2.31 5.05
CA LEU A 108 2.74 -1.45 4.03
C LEU A 108 1.23 -1.70 3.92
N VAL A 109 0.47 -0.63 3.76
CA VAL A 109 -0.96 -0.70 3.43
C VAL A 109 -1.16 -0.25 1.99
N TRP A 110 -1.76 -1.10 1.16
CA TRP A 110 -2.09 -0.79 -0.22
C TRP A 110 -3.57 -0.39 -0.31
N VAL A 111 -3.81 0.90 -0.51
CA VAL A 111 -5.16 1.48 -0.47
C VAL A 111 -5.67 1.70 -1.90
N MET A 112 -6.88 1.24 -2.19
CA MET A 112 -7.53 1.50 -3.49
C MET A 112 -9.06 1.54 -3.37
N ASP A 113 -9.69 2.26 -4.31
CA ASP A 113 -11.15 2.23 -4.50
C ASP A 113 -11.60 0.94 -5.21
N ASP A 114 -12.89 0.64 -5.13
CA ASP A 114 -13.52 -0.57 -5.70
C ASP A 114 -13.77 -0.52 -7.21
N ASP A 115 -13.38 0.57 -7.88
CA ASP A 115 -13.45 0.78 -9.33
C ASP A 115 -12.07 0.90 -10.00
N THR A 116 -11.04 0.35 -9.36
CA THR A 116 -9.69 0.29 -9.90
C THR A 116 -9.37 -1.10 -10.45
N GLU A 117 -8.76 -1.17 -11.64
CA GLU A 117 -8.32 -2.42 -12.25
C GLU A 117 -6.79 -2.54 -12.15
N PRO A 118 -6.24 -3.04 -11.02
CA PRO A 118 -4.79 -3.23 -10.91
C PRO A 118 -4.34 -4.31 -11.91
N THR A 119 -3.27 -4.01 -12.65
CA THR A 119 -2.62 -4.98 -13.52
C THR A 119 -1.76 -5.95 -12.72
N GLU A 120 -1.37 -7.07 -13.34
CA GLU A 120 -0.55 -8.14 -12.73
C GLU A 120 0.74 -7.64 -12.04
N ASN A 121 1.31 -6.51 -12.49
CA ASN A 121 2.56 -5.97 -11.97
C ASN A 121 2.36 -4.84 -10.96
N THR A 122 1.14 -4.34 -10.76
CA THR A 122 0.89 -3.08 -10.02
C THR A 122 1.46 -3.12 -8.59
N LEU A 123 1.16 -4.17 -7.83
CA LEU A 123 1.69 -4.29 -6.46
C LEU A 123 3.19 -4.60 -6.46
N HIS A 124 3.64 -5.48 -7.35
CA HIS A 124 5.03 -5.87 -7.47
C HIS A 124 5.93 -4.65 -7.72
N GLU A 125 5.60 -3.83 -8.72
CA GLU A 125 6.35 -2.61 -9.07
C GLU A 125 6.30 -1.59 -7.93
N SER A 126 5.17 -1.43 -7.26
CA SER A 126 5.03 -0.52 -6.12
C SER A 126 5.94 -0.93 -4.95
N VAL A 127 5.95 -2.21 -4.59
CA VAL A 127 6.82 -2.73 -3.53
C VAL A 127 8.28 -2.65 -3.94
N GLN A 128 8.61 -3.03 -5.18
CA GLN A 128 9.97 -2.98 -5.71
C GLN A 128 10.52 -1.55 -5.71
N ALA A 129 9.72 -0.56 -6.12
CA ALA A 129 10.10 0.84 -6.09
C ALA A 129 10.34 1.33 -4.65
N TRP A 130 9.50 0.91 -3.70
CA TRP A 130 9.67 1.26 -2.28
C TRP A 130 10.94 0.68 -1.69
N GLU A 131 11.21 -0.60 -1.91
CA GLU A 131 12.39 -1.29 -1.40
C GLU A 131 13.68 -0.74 -2.00
N SER A 132 13.66 -0.49 -3.32
CA SER A 132 14.83 -0.03 -4.09
C SER A 132 15.16 1.44 -3.85
N TYR A 133 14.22 2.24 -3.31
CA TYR A 133 14.45 3.66 -3.07
C TYR A 133 15.62 3.92 -2.11
N SER A 134 15.77 3.06 -1.09
CA SER A 134 16.92 3.11 -0.18
C SER A 134 17.10 1.80 0.57
N PRO A 135 18.35 1.35 0.80
CA PRO A 135 18.62 0.23 1.71
C PRO A 135 18.25 0.57 3.17
N ASP A 136 18.21 1.87 3.51
CA ASP A 136 17.76 2.35 4.81
C ASP A 136 16.24 2.58 4.79
N ARG A 137 15.49 1.75 5.53
CA ARG A 137 14.03 1.84 5.63
C ARG A 137 13.54 3.22 6.08
N SER A 138 14.29 3.91 6.95
CA SER A 138 13.93 5.25 7.43
C SER A 138 13.98 6.32 6.35
N ARG A 139 14.62 6.02 5.22
CA ARG A 139 14.76 6.91 4.06
C ARG A 139 13.84 6.55 2.91
N ARG A 140 13.08 5.45 3.01
CA ARG A 140 12.08 5.06 2.01
C ARG A 140 10.88 6.00 2.06
N PRO A 141 10.16 6.21 0.94
CA PRO A 141 9.00 7.08 0.92
C PRO A 141 7.89 6.53 1.82
N ALA A 142 7.14 7.43 2.45
CA ALA A 142 5.96 7.07 3.23
C ALA A 142 4.77 6.66 2.35
N LEU A 143 4.73 7.15 1.10
CA LEU A 143 3.69 6.86 0.13
C LEU A 143 4.32 6.59 -1.24
N ILE A 144 3.83 5.56 -1.91
CA ILE A 144 3.96 5.36 -3.36
C ILE A 144 2.56 5.34 -3.93
N ALA A 145 2.37 6.02 -5.05
CA ALA A 145 1.10 6.08 -5.74
C ALA A 145 1.30 5.66 -7.19
N SER A 146 0.37 4.85 -7.71
CA SER A 146 0.37 4.43 -9.10
C SER A 146 -0.08 5.57 -10.00
N ARG A 147 0.51 5.66 -11.20
CA ARG A 147 -0.07 6.47 -12.28
C ARG A 147 -1.38 5.82 -12.73
N VAL A 148 -2.49 6.55 -12.61
CA VAL A 148 -3.81 6.08 -13.05
C VAL A 148 -4.08 6.62 -14.44
N VAL A 149 -4.35 5.70 -15.37
CA VAL A 149 -4.63 5.98 -16.77
C VAL A 149 -6.03 5.49 -17.11
N TRP A 150 -6.67 6.15 -18.06
CA TRP A 150 -7.88 5.65 -18.71
C TRP A 150 -7.56 4.41 -19.55
N THR A 151 -8.62 3.71 -19.99
CA THR A 151 -8.49 2.54 -20.88
C THR A 151 -7.87 2.87 -22.24
N ASN A 152 -7.88 4.15 -22.65
CA ASN A 152 -7.19 4.64 -23.85
C ASN A 152 -5.70 4.99 -23.60
N GLY A 153 -5.20 4.84 -22.37
CA GLY A 153 -3.82 5.13 -21.96
C GLY A 153 -3.54 6.58 -21.58
N GLU A 154 -4.53 7.48 -21.67
CA GLU A 154 -4.37 8.87 -21.24
C GLU A 154 -4.42 9.02 -19.73
N ASP A 155 -3.71 10.01 -19.18
CA ASP A 155 -3.69 10.26 -17.75
C ASP A 155 -5.09 10.65 -17.22
N HIS A 156 -5.47 10.08 -16.07
CA HIS A 156 -6.71 10.46 -15.42
C HIS A 156 -6.59 11.86 -14.79
N PRO A 157 -7.45 12.84 -15.16
CA PRO A 157 -7.26 14.25 -14.78
C PRO A 157 -7.34 14.48 -13.27
N MET A 158 -8.05 13.61 -12.53
CA MET A 158 -8.16 13.68 -11.08
C MET A 158 -6.96 13.09 -10.33
N ASN A 159 -6.10 12.33 -11.00
CA ASN A 159 -4.94 11.68 -10.39
C ASN A 159 -3.60 12.11 -11.01
N THR A 160 -3.58 13.27 -11.66
CA THR A 160 -2.35 13.85 -12.22
C THR A 160 -1.47 14.38 -11.09
N MET A 161 -0.41 13.63 -10.79
CA MET A 161 0.53 13.98 -9.73
C MET A 161 1.42 15.16 -10.14
N ARG A 162 1.75 16.05 -9.19
CA ARG A 162 2.55 17.27 -9.45
C ARG A 162 3.93 17.17 -8.85
N THR A 163 4.97 17.19 -9.69
CA THR A 163 6.37 17.03 -9.28
C THR A 163 6.78 18.08 -8.25
N MET A 164 7.46 17.66 -7.18
CA MET A 164 7.99 18.57 -6.16
C MET A 164 9.29 19.24 -6.63
N PHE A 165 9.21 20.45 -7.17
CA PHE A 165 10.41 21.22 -7.55
C PHE A 165 11.40 21.45 -6.38
N GLY A 166 10.90 21.53 -5.15
CA GLY A 166 11.70 21.76 -3.94
C GLY A 166 12.30 20.51 -3.30
N ALA A 167 12.07 19.30 -3.83
CA ALA A 167 12.73 18.11 -3.31
C ALA A 167 14.23 18.23 -3.64
N GLY A 168 15.11 18.28 -2.64
CA GLY A 168 16.55 18.40 -2.90
C GLY A 168 17.05 17.37 -3.92
N SER A 169 18.07 17.72 -4.72
CA SER A 169 18.55 16.95 -5.88
C SER A 169 18.81 15.46 -5.59
N GLY A 170 19.25 15.12 -4.38
CA GLY A 170 19.45 13.73 -3.96
C GLY A 170 18.17 12.90 -3.86
N ARG A 171 17.02 13.52 -3.53
CA ARG A 171 15.71 12.84 -3.53
C ARG A 171 15.26 12.56 -4.96
N HIS A 172 15.30 13.57 -5.84
CA HIS A 172 14.98 13.41 -7.27
C HIS A 172 15.77 12.28 -7.92
N ARG A 173 17.09 12.24 -7.68
CA ARG A 173 17.95 11.18 -8.26
C ARG A 173 17.54 9.77 -7.81
N ARG A 174 17.15 9.59 -6.54
CA ARG A 174 16.71 8.28 -6.03
C ARG A 174 15.35 7.86 -6.59
N ALA A 175 14.43 8.81 -6.74
CA ALA A 175 13.13 8.55 -7.34
C ALA A 175 13.29 8.12 -8.81
N GLN A 176 14.04 8.89 -9.60
CA GLN A 176 14.34 8.55 -11.00
C GLN A 176 15.04 7.19 -11.14
N ALA A 177 15.93 6.83 -10.21
CA ALA A 177 16.62 5.55 -10.22
C ALA A 177 15.70 4.33 -10.03
N VAL A 178 14.50 4.52 -9.47
CA VAL A 178 13.49 3.46 -9.30
C VAL A 178 12.28 3.64 -10.21
N GLY A 179 12.40 4.50 -11.23
CA GLY A 179 11.33 4.72 -12.22
C GLY A 179 10.12 5.48 -11.67
N VAL A 180 10.25 6.19 -10.55
CA VAL A 180 9.17 6.99 -9.96
C VAL A 180 9.52 8.48 -9.94
N ASP A 181 8.51 9.33 -9.95
CA ASP A 181 8.66 10.75 -9.71
C ASP A 181 8.39 11.09 -8.22
N LEU A 182 8.93 12.22 -7.77
CA LEU A 182 8.71 12.72 -6.41
C LEU A 182 7.59 13.76 -6.36
N TYR A 183 6.63 13.50 -5.49
CA TYR A 183 5.45 14.33 -5.31
C TYR A 183 5.35 14.89 -3.89
N ALA A 184 4.86 16.12 -3.75
CA ALA A 184 4.74 16.81 -2.48
C ALA A 184 3.37 16.64 -1.84
N ALA A 185 3.35 16.29 -0.55
CA ALA A 185 2.27 16.72 0.33
C ALA A 185 2.63 18.13 0.85
N PRO A 186 1.82 19.18 0.61
CA PRO A 186 2.06 20.48 1.22
C PRO A 186 1.97 20.38 2.75
N PRO A 187 2.72 21.19 3.51
CA PRO A 187 2.58 21.22 4.96
C PRO A 187 1.14 21.64 5.34
N LEU A 188 0.50 20.85 6.19
CA LEU A 188 -0.76 21.21 6.84
C LEU A 188 -0.43 22.12 8.03
N TYR A 189 -0.85 23.38 7.97
CA TYR A 189 -0.88 24.26 9.13
C TYR A 189 -2.28 24.18 9.73
N LEU A 190 -2.37 23.68 10.97
CA LEU A 190 -3.59 23.72 11.76
C LEU A 190 -3.68 25.11 12.43
N TRP A 191 -4.85 25.73 12.35
CA TRP A 191 -5.25 26.85 13.21
C TRP A 191 -6.26 26.34 14.23
#